data_AF-A0A7S2D6D2-F1
#
_entry.id   AF-A0A7S2D6D2-F1
#
_cell.length_a   1.000
_cell.length_b   1.000
_cell.length_c   1.000
_cell.angle_alpha   90.00
_cell.angle_beta   90.00
_cell.angle_gamma   90.00
#
_symmetry.space_group_name_H-M   'P 1'
#
loop_
_entity.id
_entity.type
_entity.pdbx_description
1 polymer ?
#
loop_
_entity_poly.entity_id
_entity_poly.type
_entity_poly.pdbx_seq_one_letter_code
_entity_poly.pdbx_strand_id
1 'polypeptide(L)'
;GNAEMSGIGNLLLMTEMLLFFSPLALFGWYKADVYEARISLRSKLSVFDIRSVQCFCCQAKHVLPNGESIPCDRRFVEEGISLWFGKDGREGLSAFNHVMRTQLNASIAARLGKETVMPLPQMLVLGSLLAWVSPGNVFLTPKPLINNICFAFDAVWLPAALVLADSTAGIAMQAMHRCNFPWLRLCTALVYMIILVPAFSPDLVLQDPTLSFLTKVIVFVGFCGSAL
;
A
#
# COMPACT_ATOMS: atom_id res chain seq x y z
N GLY A 1 -24.28 -34.03 21.44
CA GLY A 1 -23.96 -34.76 20.20
C GLY A 1 -23.80 -33.80 19.04
N ASN A 2 -24.69 -33.83 18.04
CA ASN A 2 -24.53 -33.05 16.81
C ASN A 2 -24.68 -31.52 16.98
N ALA A 3 -25.45 -31.06 17.98
CA ALA A 3 -25.66 -29.63 18.23
C ALA A 3 -24.47 -28.94 18.94
N GLU A 4 -23.67 -29.68 19.73
CA GLU A 4 -22.46 -29.13 20.35
C GLU A 4 -21.29 -29.10 19.35
N MET A 5 -21.22 -30.09 18.46
CA MET A 5 -20.25 -30.11 17.36
C MET A 5 -20.44 -28.95 16.37
N SER A 6 -21.68 -28.49 16.14
CA SER A 6 -21.92 -27.33 15.25
C SER A 6 -21.49 -26.00 15.87
N GLY A 7 -21.60 -25.86 17.20
CA GLY A 7 -21.16 -24.66 17.93
C GLY A 7 -19.65 -24.43 17.85
N ILE A 8 -18.86 -25.49 18.02
CA ILE A 8 -17.38 -25.42 17.95
C ILE A 8 -16.93 -25.06 16.52
N GLY A 9 -17.56 -25.63 15.50
CA GLY A 9 -17.25 -25.32 14.10
C GLY A 9 -17.46 -23.84 13.74
N ASN A 10 -18.57 -23.24 14.20
CA ASN A 10 -18.85 -21.82 13.96
C ASN A 10 -17.85 -20.89 14.66
N LEU A 11 -17.42 -21.23 15.88
CA LEU A 11 -16.42 -20.44 16.61
C LEU A 11 -15.05 -20.49 15.91
N LEU A 12 -14.68 -21.65 15.37
CA LEU A 12 -13.43 -21.82 14.63
C LEU A 12 -13.45 -20.98 13.34
N LEU A 13 -14.53 -21.05 12.57
CA LEU A 13 -14.72 -20.26 11.35
C LEU A 13 -14.68 -18.75 11.61
N MET A 14 -15.33 -18.26 12.67
CA MET A 14 -15.27 -16.84 13.02
C MET A 14 -13.85 -16.41 13.41
N THR A 15 -13.11 -17.27 14.10
CA THR A 15 -11.72 -17.00 14.51
C THR A 15 -10.80 -16.94 13.30
N GLU A 16 -10.94 -17.89 12.36
CA GLU A 16 -10.20 -17.87 11.09
C GLU A 16 -10.50 -16.60 10.30
N MET A 17 -11.78 -16.23 10.16
CA MET A 17 -12.14 -14.98 9.50
C MET A 17 -11.49 -13.77 10.19
N LEU A 18 -11.58 -13.62 11.50
CA LEU A 18 -10.95 -12.48 12.17
C LEU A 18 -9.42 -12.43 11.96
N LEU A 19 -8.76 -13.58 11.93
CA LEU A 19 -7.32 -13.69 11.67
C LEU A 19 -6.92 -13.35 10.23
N PHE A 20 -7.78 -13.62 9.24
CA PHE A 20 -7.51 -13.28 7.83
C PHE A 20 -7.91 -11.84 7.47
N PHE A 21 -9.06 -11.38 7.95
CA PHE A 21 -9.62 -10.10 7.56
C PHE A 21 -8.85 -8.93 8.21
N SER A 22 -8.35 -9.11 9.44
CA SER A 22 -7.62 -8.05 10.16
C SER A 22 -6.29 -7.65 9.49
N PRO A 23 -5.36 -8.58 9.15
CA PRO A 23 -4.11 -8.21 8.51
C PRO A 23 -4.30 -7.58 7.13
N LEU A 24 -5.23 -8.09 6.32
CA LEU A 24 -5.50 -7.55 4.98
C LEU A 24 -6.10 -6.14 5.05
N ALA A 25 -6.99 -5.88 6.01
CA ALA A 25 -7.55 -4.55 6.23
C ALA A 25 -6.48 -3.55 6.73
N LEU A 26 -5.66 -3.95 7.70
CA LEU A 26 -4.52 -3.15 8.18
C LEU A 26 -3.55 -2.82 7.05
N PHE A 27 -3.36 -3.78 6.14
CA PHE A 27 -2.46 -3.63 5.02
C PHE A 27 -3.00 -2.67 3.95
N GLY A 28 -4.28 -2.81 3.58
CA GLY A 28 -4.96 -1.85 2.71
C GLY A 28 -4.94 -0.43 3.30
N TRP A 29 -5.10 -0.31 4.62
CA TRP A 29 -4.96 0.95 5.34
C TRP A 29 -3.56 1.54 5.24
N TYR A 30 -2.53 0.76 5.59
CA TYR A 30 -1.13 1.17 5.49
C TYR A 30 -0.78 1.64 4.07
N LYS A 31 -1.24 0.92 3.05
CA LYS A 31 -1.02 1.31 1.66
C LYS A 31 -1.67 2.65 1.33
N ALA A 32 -2.89 2.90 1.81
CA ALA A 32 -3.56 4.19 1.61
C ALA A 32 -2.77 5.33 2.27
N ASP A 33 -2.24 5.14 3.48
CA ASP A 33 -1.42 6.14 4.17
C ASP A 33 -0.10 6.43 3.42
N VAL A 34 0.58 5.38 2.94
CA VAL A 34 1.80 5.53 2.13
C VAL A 34 1.49 6.26 0.82
N TYR A 35 0.37 5.94 0.18
CA TYR A 35 -0.06 6.59 -1.06
C TYR A 35 -0.33 8.08 -0.85
N GLU A 36 -1.09 8.43 0.19
CA GLU A 36 -1.38 9.82 0.56
C GLU A 36 -0.09 10.59 0.88
N ALA A 37 0.83 9.99 1.63
CA ALA A 37 2.13 10.59 1.95
C ALA A 37 2.98 10.87 0.69
N ARG A 38 2.96 9.96 -0.30
CA ARG A 38 3.68 10.13 -1.58
C ARG A 38 3.11 11.29 -2.39
N ILE A 39 1.79 11.38 -2.51
CA ILE A 39 1.14 12.51 -3.21
C ILE A 39 1.45 13.82 -2.51
N SER A 40 1.30 13.85 -1.18
CA SER A 40 1.58 15.02 -0.36
C SER A 40 3.03 15.50 -0.54
N LEU A 41 4.00 14.58 -0.52
CA LEU A 41 5.41 14.89 -0.76
C LEU A 41 5.64 15.46 -2.16
N ARG A 42 5.09 14.83 -3.20
CA ARG A 42 5.23 15.27 -4.59
C ARG A 42 4.64 16.66 -4.81
N SER A 43 3.47 16.92 -4.22
CA SER A 43 2.81 18.23 -4.24
C SER A 43 3.66 19.29 -3.54
N LYS A 44 4.19 19.00 -2.34
CA LYS A 44 5.07 19.92 -1.61
C LYS A 44 6.36 20.25 -2.37
N LEU A 45 6.94 19.26 -3.04
CA LEU A 45 8.16 19.44 -3.84
C LEU A 45 7.90 20.25 -5.13
N SER A 46 6.73 20.11 -5.77
CA SER A 46 6.43 20.83 -7.01
C SER A 46 6.26 22.33 -6.81
N VAL A 47 5.78 22.76 -5.64
CA VAL A 47 5.62 24.17 -5.26
C VAL A 47 6.71 24.66 -4.30
N PHE A 48 7.75 23.86 -4.05
CA PHE A 48 8.79 24.17 -3.06
C PHE A 48 9.43 25.54 -3.32
N ASP A 49 9.54 26.38 -2.30
CA ASP A 49 10.29 27.63 -2.35
C ASP A 49 11.03 27.82 -1.03
N ILE A 50 12.37 27.93 -1.08
CA ILE A 50 13.21 28.15 0.09
C ILE A 50 12.77 29.37 0.92
N ARG A 51 12.25 30.43 0.30
CA ARG A 51 11.77 31.62 1.00
C ARG A 51 10.52 31.33 1.84
N SER A 52 9.68 30.39 1.40
CA SER A 52 8.46 29.98 2.11
C SER A 52 8.72 29.03 3.29
N VAL A 53 9.90 28.39 3.34
CA VAL A 53 10.25 27.45 4.42
C VAL A 53 10.51 28.22 5.71
N GLN A 54 9.96 27.76 6.84
CA GLN A 54 10.25 28.31 8.16
C GLN A 54 11.48 27.61 8.76
N CYS A 55 12.47 28.38 9.24
CA CYS A 55 13.55 27.82 10.06
C CYS A 55 13.02 27.41 11.43
N PHE A 56 13.73 26.48 12.09
CA PHE A 56 13.48 26.16 13.50
C PHE A 56 13.43 27.41 14.37
N CYS A 57 14.36 28.35 14.14
CA CYS A 57 14.40 29.64 14.83
C CYS A 57 13.07 30.40 14.80
N CYS A 58 12.42 30.48 13.64
CA CYS A 58 11.13 31.18 13.49
C CYS A 58 9.98 30.37 14.10
N GLN A 59 10.00 29.03 14.00
CA GLN A 59 8.98 28.17 14.61
C GLN A 59 8.97 28.26 16.14
N ALA A 60 10.16 28.32 16.73
CA ALA A 60 10.36 28.54 18.16
C ALA A 60 10.19 30.01 18.60
N LYS A 61 9.74 30.90 17.69
CA LYS A 61 9.62 32.36 17.93
C LYS A 61 10.91 32.99 18.46
N HIS A 62 12.05 32.48 18.01
CA HIS A 62 13.39 32.90 18.44
C HIS A 62 13.67 32.72 19.94
N VAL A 63 12.99 31.77 20.61
CA VAL A 63 13.18 31.49 22.03
C VAL A 63 13.34 29.99 22.27
N LEU A 64 14.42 29.58 22.91
CA LEU A 64 14.67 28.20 23.34
C LEU A 64 13.80 27.81 24.56
N PRO A 65 13.64 26.52 24.87
CA PRO A 65 12.84 26.08 26.03
C PRO A 65 13.31 26.61 27.38
N ASN A 66 14.59 26.99 27.51
CA ASN A 66 15.17 27.62 28.69
C ASN A 66 14.91 29.14 28.78
N GLY A 67 14.20 29.73 27.81
CA GLY A 67 13.91 31.16 27.72
C GLY A 67 14.98 31.99 27.00
N GLU A 68 16.05 31.37 26.50
CA GLU A 68 17.14 32.07 25.82
C GLU A 68 16.74 32.49 24.39
N SER A 69 17.05 33.72 24.01
CA SER A 69 16.79 34.25 22.66
C SER A 69 17.85 33.75 21.67
N ILE A 70 17.42 33.27 20.49
CA ILE A 70 18.33 32.78 19.43
C ILE A 70 18.25 33.63 18.15
N PRO A 71 19.38 33.89 17.47
CA PRO A 71 19.40 34.62 16.21
C PRO A 71 18.68 33.85 15.09
N CYS A 72 18.32 34.56 14.02
CA CYS A 72 17.74 33.94 12.83
C CYS A 72 18.83 33.50 11.86
N ASP A 73 18.94 32.19 11.62
CA ASP A 73 19.91 31.64 10.67
C ASP A 73 19.47 31.74 9.20
N ARG A 74 18.27 32.29 8.92
CA ARG A 74 17.72 32.36 7.55
C ARG A 74 18.67 33.04 6.59
N ARG A 75 19.19 34.22 6.97
CA ARG A 75 20.09 35.00 6.11
C ARG A 75 21.36 34.22 5.79
N PHE A 76 21.96 33.60 6.81
CA PHE A 76 23.16 32.79 6.64
C PHE A 76 22.93 31.60 5.69
N VAL A 77 21.80 30.89 5.83
CA VAL A 77 21.44 29.78 4.93
C VAL A 77 21.17 30.27 3.51
N GLU A 78 20.42 31.36 3.33
CA GLU A 78 20.09 31.91 2.01
C GLU A 78 21.34 32.45 1.28
N GLU A 79 22.26 33.08 2.00
CA GLU A 79 23.57 33.52 1.46
C GLU A 79 24.42 32.31 1.05
N GLY A 80 24.48 31.26 1.87
CA GLY A 80 25.19 30.02 1.54
C GLY A 80 24.63 29.32 0.29
N ILE A 81 23.31 29.19 0.19
CA ILE A 81 22.64 28.65 -1.00
C ILE A 81 22.94 29.52 -2.22
N SER A 82 22.88 30.85 -2.06
CA SER A 82 23.20 31.78 -3.14
C SER A 82 24.63 31.61 -3.64
N LEU A 83 25.59 31.38 -2.75
CA LEU A 83 26.98 31.11 -3.10
C LEU A 83 27.14 29.76 -3.84
N TRP A 84 26.47 28.71 -3.40
CA TRP A 84 26.60 27.37 -4.00
C TRP A 84 25.91 27.26 -5.36
N PHE A 85 24.74 27.89 -5.52
CA PHE A 85 23.88 27.77 -6.71
C PHE A 85 23.92 28.99 -7.63
N GLY A 86 24.50 30.12 -7.21
CA GLY A 86 24.61 31.36 -7.98
C GLY A 86 25.70 31.39 -9.04
N LYS A 87 26.22 30.23 -9.45
CA LYS A 87 27.19 30.13 -10.54
C LYS A 87 26.51 30.54 -11.86
N ASP A 88 27.31 31.09 -12.79
CA ASP A 88 26.87 31.49 -14.14
C ASP A 88 25.89 32.67 -14.20
N GLY A 89 25.94 33.59 -13.24
CA GLY A 89 25.12 34.82 -13.26
C GLY A 89 23.63 34.60 -13.00
N ARG A 90 23.24 33.42 -12.52
CA ARG A 90 21.85 33.11 -12.09
C ARG A 90 21.64 33.51 -10.64
N GLU A 91 20.41 33.91 -10.29
CA GLU A 91 20.01 34.09 -8.89
C GLU A 91 20.04 32.73 -8.17
N GLY A 92 20.98 32.54 -7.24
CA GLY A 92 21.28 31.23 -6.66
C GLY A 92 20.10 30.59 -5.92
N LEU A 93 19.25 31.38 -5.24
CA LEU A 93 18.02 30.87 -4.62
C LEU A 93 17.02 30.32 -5.65
N SER A 94 16.86 31.02 -6.77
CA SER A 94 15.98 30.58 -7.87
C SER A 94 16.52 29.31 -8.54
N ALA A 95 17.84 29.21 -8.71
CA ALA A 95 18.50 28.00 -9.21
C ALA A 95 18.32 26.81 -8.25
N PHE A 96 18.48 27.03 -6.93
CA PHE A 96 18.22 26.00 -5.92
C PHE A 96 16.76 25.53 -5.94
N ASN A 97 15.80 26.46 -5.93
CA ASN A 97 14.37 26.13 -6.03
C ASN A 97 14.08 25.29 -7.28
N HIS A 98 14.69 25.62 -8.42
CA HIS A 98 14.55 24.84 -9.64
C HIS A 98 15.08 23.41 -9.48
N VAL A 99 16.27 23.22 -8.91
CA VAL A 99 16.86 21.90 -8.63
C VAL A 99 15.97 21.07 -7.70
N MET A 100 15.40 21.69 -6.66
CA MET A 100 14.49 21.02 -5.73
C MET A 100 13.20 20.54 -6.41
N ARG A 101 12.57 21.40 -7.22
CA ARG A 101 11.32 21.09 -7.95
C ARG A 101 11.50 20.05 -9.05
N THR A 102 12.69 19.98 -9.65
CA THR A 102 12.96 19.13 -10.82
C THR A 102 13.81 17.91 -10.44
N GLN A 103 15.10 18.09 -10.17
CA GLN A 103 16.07 17.02 -9.99
C GLN A 103 15.80 16.21 -8.72
N LEU A 104 15.59 16.88 -7.58
CA LEU A 104 15.30 16.18 -6.34
C LEU A 104 13.97 15.44 -6.43
N ASN A 105 12.93 16.11 -6.95
CA ASN A 105 11.62 15.50 -7.15
C ASN A 105 11.70 14.25 -8.06
N ALA A 106 12.43 14.33 -9.17
CA ALA A 106 12.66 13.19 -10.06
C ALA A 106 13.44 12.05 -9.36
N SER A 107 14.47 12.39 -8.58
CA SER A 107 15.24 11.41 -7.81
C SER A 107 14.40 10.70 -6.73
N ILE A 108 13.57 11.47 -6.02
CA ILE A 108 12.63 10.93 -5.02
C ILE A 108 11.58 10.04 -5.70
N ALA A 109 11.02 10.46 -6.82
CA ALA A 109 10.07 9.65 -7.59
C ALA A 109 10.71 8.32 -8.05
N ALA A 110 11.97 8.36 -8.52
CA ALA A 110 12.69 7.15 -8.92
C ALA A 110 12.94 6.20 -7.73
N ARG A 111 13.25 6.72 -6.55
CA ARG A 111 13.52 5.92 -5.33
C ARG A 111 12.26 5.38 -4.66
N LEU A 112 11.15 6.12 -4.71
CA LEU A 112 9.87 5.67 -4.18
C LEU A 112 9.23 4.58 -5.06
N GLY A 113 9.67 4.46 -6.32
CA GLY A 113 9.15 3.51 -7.29
C GLY A 113 7.80 3.94 -7.86
N LYS A 114 7.12 3.00 -8.55
CA LYS A 114 5.80 3.27 -9.12
C LYS A 114 4.78 3.50 -8.01
N GLU A 115 3.89 4.48 -8.20
CA GLU A 115 2.87 4.87 -7.20
C GLU A 115 1.86 3.75 -6.91
N THR A 116 1.62 2.87 -7.89
CA THR A 116 0.57 1.84 -7.83
C THR A 116 1.01 0.57 -7.11
N VAL A 117 2.33 0.32 -7.04
CA VAL A 117 2.88 -0.94 -6.56
C VAL A 117 3.64 -0.72 -5.26
N MET A 118 3.38 -1.57 -4.29
CA MET A 118 4.18 -1.57 -3.06
C MET A 118 5.62 -2.01 -3.31
N PRO A 119 6.54 -1.66 -2.40
CA PRO A 119 7.89 -2.17 -2.52
C PRO A 119 7.91 -3.71 -2.36
N LEU A 120 8.77 -4.36 -3.14
CA LEU A 120 8.85 -5.81 -3.24
C LEU A 120 9.00 -6.51 -1.87
N PRO A 121 9.79 -6.02 -0.90
CA PRO A 121 9.90 -6.67 0.41
C PRO A 121 8.56 -6.82 1.13
N GLN A 122 7.67 -5.83 1.07
CA GLN A 122 6.34 -5.91 1.68
C GLN A 122 5.47 -6.96 0.97
N MET A 123 5.55 -7.04 -0.36
CA MET A 123 4.85 -8.08 -1.12
C MET A 123 5.37 -9.48 -0.79
N LEU A 124 6.68 -9.64 -0.56
CA LEU A 124 7.27 -10.92 -0.15
C LEU A 124 6.87 -11.31 1.26
N VAL A 125 6.83 -10.38 2.22
CA VAL A 125 6.34 -10.65 3.57
C VAL A 125 4.88 -11.10 3.51
N LEU A 126 4.03 -10.36 2.80
CA LEU A 126 2.62 -10.73 2.64
C LEU A 126 2.47 -12.10 1.96
N GLY A 127 3.16 -12.31 0.84
CA GLY A 127 3.17 -13.58 0.12
C GLY A 127 3.65 -14.74 0.98
N SER A 128 4.66 -14.52 1.82
CA SER A 128 5.18 -15.55 2.73
C SER A 128 4.17 -15.93 3.81
N LEU A 129 3.48 -14.95 4.43
CA LEU A 129 2.44 -15.21 5.43
C LEU A 129 1.34 -16.08 4.86
N LEU A 130 0.97 -15.82 3.61
CA LEU A 130 -0.07 -16.56 2.91
C LEU A 130 0.42 -17.94 2.46
N ALA A 131 1.67 -18.05 2.03
CA ALA A 131 2.30 -19.33 1.71
C ALA A 131 2.39 -20.25 2.93
N TRP A 132 2.45 -19.74 4.16
CA TRP A 132 2.49 -20.55 5.39
C TRP A 132 1.14 -21.15 5.79
N VAL A 133 0.02 -20.54 5.40
CA VAL A 133 -1.33 -21.11 5.61
C VAL A 133 -1.50 -22.40 4.82
N SER A 134 -0.84 -22.47 3.68
CA SER A 134 -1.03 -23.49 2.68
C SER A 134 -0.53 -24.89 3.18
N PRO A 135 0.71 -25.07 3.67
CA PRO A 135 1.20 -26.37 4.18
C PRO A 135 0.34 -26.97 5.27
N GLY A 136 -0.22 -26.15 6.18
CA GLY A 136 -1.11 -26.63 7.24
C GLY A 136 -2.29 -27.40 6.68
N ASN A 137 -2.91 -26.90 5.61
CA ASN A 137 -4.03 -27.58 4.96
C ASN A 137 -3.63 -28.91 4.30
N VAL A 138 -2.43 -29.01 3.72
CA VAL A 138 -1.94 -30.24 3.08
C VAL A 138 -1.60 -31.32 4.11
N PHE A 139 -0.91 -30.96 5.18
CA PHE A 139 -0.47 -31.93 6.19
C PHE A 139 -1.59 -32.40 7.11
N LEU A 140 -2.59 -31.55 7.37
CA LEU A 140 -3.67 -31.85 8.32
C LEU A 140 -4.88 -32.54 7.67
N THR A 141 -5.01 -32.53 6.35
CA THR A 141 -6.15 -33.18 5.67
C THR A 141 -5.66 -34.21 4.64
N PRO A 142 -5.85 -35.52 4.86
CA PRO A 142 -5.54 -36.53 3.85
C PRO A 142 -6.49 -36.34 2.67
N LYS A 143 -6.00 -35.67 1.63
CA LYS A 143 -6.75 -35.33 0.43
C LYS A 143 -6.24 -36.14 -0.78
N PRO A 144 -7.10 -36.44 -1.77
CA PRO A 144 -6.69 -37.12 -3.00
C PRO A 144 -5.63 -36.32 -3.77
N LEU A 145 -4.81 -37.00 -4.58
CA LEU A 145 -3.69 -36.42 -5.35
C LEU A 145 -4.07 -35.15 -6.13
N ILE A 146 -5.30 -35.09 -6.65
CA ILE A 146 -5.80 -33.95 -7.42
C ILE A 146 -5.78 -32.64 -6.61
N ASN A 147 -6.02 -32.73 -5.30
CA ASN A 147 -6.02 -31.57 -4.41
C ASN A 147 -4.61 -31.05 -4.17
N ASN A 148 -3.60 -31.92 -4.17
CA ASN A 148 -2.20 -31.51 -4.05
C ASN A 148 -1.73 -30.74 -5.31
N ILE A 149 -2.26 -31.09 -6.49
CA ILE A 149 -1.96 -30.39 -7.75
C ILE A 149 -2.61 -29.00 -7.75
N CYS A 150 -3.89 -28.90 -7.40
CA CYS A 150 -4.58 -27.60 -7.26
C CYS A 150 -3.85 -26.69 -6.28
N PHE A 151 -3.42 -27.25 -5.16
CA PHE A 151 -2.66 -26.52 -4.15
C PHE A 151 -1.31 -25.99 -4.66
N ALA A 152 -0.55 -26.81 -5.39
CA ALA A 152 0.72 -26.37 -5.98
C ALA A 152 0.49 -25.24 -6.99
N PHE A 153 -0.60 -25.31 -7.76
CA PHE A 153 -1.02 -24.23 -8.64
C PHE A 153 -1.33 -22.94 -7.87
N ASP A 154 -2.12 -23.02 -6.79
CA ASP A 154 -2.46 -21.87 -5.95
C ASP A 154 -1.19 -21.22 -5.35
N ALA A 155 -0.24 -22.02 -4.87
CA ALA A 155 1.02 -21.52 -4.32
C ALA A 155 1.88 -20.77 -5.36
N VAL A 156 1.87 -21.22 -6.62
CA VAL A 156 2.57 -20.56 -7.73
C VAL A 156 1.82 -19.32 -8.21
N TRP A 157 0.48 -19.34 -8.17
CA TRP A 157 -0.37 -18.24 -8.62
C TRP A 157 -0.48 -17.10 -7.61
N LEU A 158 -0.35 -17.39 -6.32
CA LEU A 158 -0.51 -16.43 -5.23
C LEU A 158 0.30 -15.14 -5.38
N PRO A 159 1.61 -15.18 -5.71
CA PRO A 159 2.39 -13.97 -5.89
C PRO A 159 1.89 -13.12 -7.06
N ALA A 160 1.46 -13.75 -8.16
CA ALA A 160 0.90 -13.03 -9.30
C ALA A 160 -0.46 -12.40 -8.95
N ALA A 161 -1.33 -13.13 -8.27
CA ALA A 161 -2.61 -12.62 -7.78
C ALA A 161 -2.42 -11.44 -6.81
N LEU A 162 -1.43 -11.52 -5.90
CA LEU A 162 -1.06 -10.44 -5.01
C LEU A 162 -0.60 -9.19 -5.76
N VAL A 163 0.27 -9.32 -6.76
CA VAL A 163 0.74 -8.20 -7.59
C VAL A 163 -0.40 -7.56 -8.37
N LEU A 164 -1.33 -8.36 -8.90
CA LEU A 164 -2.51 -7.88 -9.63
C LEU A 164 -3.46 -7.13 -8.68
N ALA A 165 -3.76 -7.70 -7.52
CA ALA A 165 -4.57 -7.06 -6.49
C ALA A 165 -3.94 -5.75 -6.01
N ASP A 166 -2.63 -5.75 -5.83
CA ASP A 166 -1.87 -4.57 -5.46
C ASP A 166 -1.97 -3.48 -6.53
N SER A 167 -1.73 -3.84 -7.78
CA SER A 167 -1.75 -2.91 -8.91
C SER A 167 -3.14 -2.32 -9.14
N THR A 168 -4.19 -3.14 -9.10
CA THR A 168 -5.59 -2.73 -9.26
C THR A 168 -6.04 -1.81 -8.14
N ALA A 169 -5.71 -2.13 -6.88
CA ALA A 169 -5.99 -1.24 -5.76
C ALA A 169 -5.22 0.09 -5.87
N GLY A 170 -3.98 0.06 -6.39
CA GLY A 170 -3.20 1.26 -6.72
C GLY A 170 -3.91 2.18 -7.72
N ILE A 171 -4.44 1.60 -8.81
CA ILE A 171 -5.20 2.33 -9.83
C ILE A 171 -6.50 2.89 -9.24
N ALA A 172 -7.23 2.08 -8.46
CA ALA A 172 -8.47 2.50 -7.82
C ALA A 172 -8.24 3.67 -6.87
N MET A 173 -7.18 3.63 -6.06
CA MET A 173 -6.77 4.75 -5.20
C MET A 173 -6.49 6.02 -5.98
N GLN A 174 -5.79 5.90 -7.11
CA GLN A 174 -5.51 7.06 -7.96
C GLN A 174 -6.78 7.67 -8.54
N ALA A 175 -7.74 6.85 -8.97
CA ALA A 175 -9.03 7.31 -9.43
C ALA A 175 -9.83 8.00 -8.29
N MET A 176 -9.93 7.35 -7.12
CA MET A 176 -10.63 7.88 -5.95
C MET A 176 -10.03 9.20 -5.45
N HIS A 177 -8.69 9.32 -5.42
CA HIS A 177 -8.01 10.55 -5.06
C HIS A 177 -8.32 11.68 -6.05
N ARG A 178 -8.32 11.42 -7.36
CA ARG A 178 -8.71 12.41 -8.37
C ARG A 178 -10.16 12.90 -8.21
N CYS A 179 -11.03 12.04 -7.70
CA CYS A 179 -12.43 12.38 -7.38
C CYS A 179 -12.60 13.03 -6.00
N ASN A 180 -11.53 13.29 -5.24
CA ASN A 180 -11.57 13.83 -3.88
C ASN A 180 -12.48 13.02 -2.94
N PHE A 181 -12.42 11.69 -3.03
CA PHE A 181 -13.32 10.82 -2.28
C PHE A 181 -12.95 10.76 -0.79
N PRO A 182 -13.85 11.12 0.15
CA PRO A 182 -13.52 11.25 1.58
C PRO A 182 -13.25 9.92 2.28
N TRP A 183 -13.70 8.80 1.71
CA TRP A 183 -13.56 7.46 2.29
C TRP A 183 -12.45 6.63 1.63
N LEU A 184 -11.42 7.30 1.06
CA LEU A 184 -10.34 6.64 0.32
C LEU A 184 -9.76 5.43 1.07
N ARG A 185 -9.48 5.56 2.37
CA ARG A 185 -8.88 4.48 3.17
C ARG A 185 -9.80 3.27 3.30
N LEU A 186 -11.07 3.49 3.62
CA LEU A 186 -12.07 2.43 3.76
C LEU A 186 -12.31 1.73 2.43
N CYS A 187 -12.45 2.48 1.35
CA CYS A 187 -12.66 1.91 0.02
C CYS A 187 -11.45 1.11 -0.47
N THR A 188 -10.22 1.58 -0.22
CA THR A 188 -9.02 0.79 -0.52
C THR A 188 -9.00 -0.52 0.25
N ALA A 189 -9.28 -0.49 1.55
CA ALA A 189 -9.33 -1.70 2.36
C ALA A 189 -10.39 -2.67 1.79
N LEU A 190 -11.59 -2.18 1.45
CA LEU A 190 -12.64 -3.00 0.84
C LEU A 190 -12.22 -3.58 -0.51
N VAL A 191 -11.58 -2.80 -1.38
CA VAL A 191 -11.06 -3.29 -2.67
C VAL A 191 -10.04 -4.40 -2.45
N TYR A 192 -9.12 -4.23 -1.50
CA TYR A 192 -8.17 -5.28 -1.12
C TYR A 192 -8.89 -6.55 -0.66
N MET A 193 -9.89 -6.43 0.20
CA MET A 193 -10.67 -7.58 0.67
C MET A 193 -11.40 -8.26 -0.48
N ILE A 194 -12.09 -7.50 -1.33
CA ILE A 194 -12.88 -8.02 -2.45
C ILE A 194 -12.00 -8.78 -3.45
N ILE A 195 -10.80 -8.28 -3.72
CA ILE A 195 -9.89 -8.91 -4.68
C ILE A 195 -9.13 -10.08 -4.05
N LEU A 196 -8.64 -9.94 -2.82
CA LEU A 196 -7.77 -10.95 -2.24
C LEU A 196 -8.52 -12.11 -1.57
N VAL A 197 -9.67 -11.86 -0.94
CA VAL A 197 -10.41 -12.94 -0.24
C VAL A 197 -10.78 -14.10 -1.17
N PRO A 198 -11.31 -13.89 -2.39
CA PRO A 198 -11.61 -15.00 -3.30
C PRO A 198 -10.35 -15.73 -3.79
N ALA A 199 -9.22 -15.03 -3.90
CA ALA A 199 -7.94 -15.64 -4.28
C ALA A 199 -7.40 -16.59 -3.20
N PHE A 200 -7.76 -16.39 -1.94
CA PHE A 200 -7.33 -17.23 -0.81
C PHE A 200 -8.28 -18.36 -0.45
N SER A 201 -9.50 -18.34 -0.97
CA SER A 201 -10.48 -19.37 -0.67
C SER A 201 -11.28 -19.77 -1.91
N PRO A 202 -10.60 -20.24 -2.98
CA PRO A 202 -11.28 -20.76 -4.15
C PRO A 202 -12.21 -21.91 -3.75
N ASP A 203 -11.82 -22.72 -2.77
CA ASP A 203 -12.64 -23.79 -2.20
C ASP A 203 -13.97 -23.29 -1.60
N LEU A 204 -14.00 -22.13 -0.91
CA LEU A 204 -15.25 -21.57 -0.37
C LEU A 204 -16.25 -21.21 -1.49
N VAL A 205 -15.75 -20.67 -2.60
CA VAL A 205 -16.58 -20.29 -3.75
C VAL A 205 -16.97 -21.53 -4.58
N LEU A 206 -16.04 -22.47 -4.76
CA LEU A 206 -16.24 -23.66 -5.58
C LEU A 206 -17.13 -24.70 -4.87
N GLN A 207 -17.02 -24.83 -3.56
CA GLN A 207 -17.78 -25.79 -2.77
C GLN A 207 -19.18 -25.29 -2.38
N ASP A 208 -19.48 -24.00 -2.53
CA ASP A 208 -20.81 -23.47 -2.24
C ASP A 208 -21.85 -24.01 -3.25
N PRO A 209 -22.83 -24.84 -2.82
CA PRO A 209 -23.84 -25.38 -3.73
C PRO A 209 -24.88 -24.34 -4.16
N THR A 210 -24.96 -23.20 -3.48
CA THR A 210 -25.93 -22.13 -3.76
C THR A 210 -25.49 -21.22 -4.92
N LEU A 211 -24.18 -21.17 -5.19
CA LEU A 211 -23.64 -20.42 -6.31
C LEU A 211 -23.81 -21.21 -7.62
N SER A 212 -24.39 -20.55 -8.63
CA SER A 212 -24.52 -21.16 -9.96
C SER A 212 -23.14 -21.39 -10.58
N PHE A 213 -23.01 -22.43 -11.42
CA PHE A 213 -21.77 -22.71 -12.15
C PHE A 213 -21.30 -21.50 -12.96
N LEU A 214 -22.23 -20.76 -13.57
CA LEU A 214 -21.92 -19.53 -14.31
C LEU A 214 -21.34 -18.44 -13.39
N THR A 215 -21.87 -18.29 -12.17
CA THR A 215 -21.33 -17.35 -11.18
C THR A 215 -19.92 -17.75 -10.74
N LYS A 216 -19.67 -19.05 -10.52
CA LYS A 216 -18.34 -19.57 -10.19
C LYS A 216 -17.35 -19.33 -11.33
N VAL A 217 -17.76 -19.56 -12.57
CA VAL A 217 -16.96 -19.29 -13.77
C VAL A 217 -16.75 -17.79 -13.97
N ILE A 218 -17.73 -16.93 -13.74
CA ILE A 218 -17.57 -15.47 -13.85
C ILE A 218 -16.62 -14.95 -12.76
N VAL A 219 -16.69 -15.47 -11.54
CA VAL A 219 -15.73 -15.15 -10.49
C VAL A 219 -14.35 -15.62 -10.95
N PHE A 220 -14.18 -16.89 -11.31
CA PHE A 220 -12.89 -17.46 -11.71
C PHE A 220 -12.28 -16.81 -12.97
N VAL A 221 -13.07 -16.60 -14.02
CA VAL A 221 -12.67 -15.96 -15.28
C VAL A 221 -12.55 -14.45 -15.13
N GLY A 222 -13.35 -13.81 -14.29
CA GLY A 222 -13.14 -12.41 -13.90
C GLY A 222 -11.78 -12.22 -13.23
N PHE A 223 -11.39 -13.16 -12.37
CA PHE A 223 -10.07 -13.20 -11.73
C PHE A 223 -8.91 -13.45 -12.72
N CYS A 224 -9.05 -14.44 -13.60
CA CYS A 224 -8.03 -14.77 -14.60
C CYS A 224 -7.98 -13.76 -15.78
N GLY A 225 -9.11 -13.13 -16.10
CA GLY A 225 -9.28 -12.21 -17.23
C GLY A 225 -8.77 -10.79 -16.96
N SER A 226 -8.73 -10.36 -15.69
CA SER A 226 -8.03 -9.13 -15.30
C SER A 226 -6.48 -9.25 -15.30
N ALA A 227 -5.94 -10.41 -15.70
CA ALA A 227 -4.51 -10.70 -15.76
C ALA A 227 -3.91 -10.65 -17.18
N LEU A 228 -4.70 -10.26 -18.20
CA LEU A 228 -4.28 -10.01 -19.58
C LEU A 228 -4.53 -8.55 -19.95
#